data_AF-A6ULL1-F1
#
_entry.id   AF-A6ULL1-F1
#
_cell.length_a   1.000
_cell.length_b   1.000
_cell.length_c   1.000
_cell.angle_alpha   90.00
_cell.angle_beta   90.00
_cell.angle_gamma   90.00
#
_symmetry.space_group_name_H-M   'P 1'
#
loop_
_entity.id
_entity.type
_entity.pdbx_description
1 polymer ?
#
loop_
_entity_poly.entity_id
_entity_poly.type
_entity_poly.pdbx_seq_one_letter_code
_entity_poly.pdbx_strand_id
1 'polypeptide(L)'
;MRLELWTVEHWQPLRTQRLEVLASNAAFWSTVGSFALPLIMIGALVVWLGGKHLPLPSFLGWSLLAWIVVASLIIEVSGFPLGIPVAICLVIGARRQKLRRVTLEEASA
;
A
#
# COMPACT_ATOMS: atom_id res chain seq x y z
N MET A 1 9.03 -18.33 -14.41
CA MET A 1 7.62 -18.35 -14.88
C MET A 1 7.20 -16.90 -15.02
N ARG A 2 6.95 -16.41 -16.24
CA ARG A 2 6.41 -15.06 -16.47
C ARG A 2 4.91 -15.24 -16.64
N LEU A 3 4.10 -14.64 -15.79
CA LEU A 3 2.68 -14.98 -15.70
C LEU A 3 1.83 -14.34 -16.82
N GLU A 4 2.38 -13.40 -17.61
CA GLU A 4 1.74 -12.70 -18.75
C GLU A 4 0.32 -12.13 -18.48
N LEU A 5 -0.10 -12.05 -17.21
CA LEU A 5 -1.40 -11.51 -16.81
C LEU A 5 -1.49 -9.98 -16.99
N TRP A 6 -0.34 -9.30 -17.09
CA TRP A 6 -0.21 -7.87 -17.31
C TRP A 6 0.98 -7.60 -18.23
N THR A 7 0.76 -6.91 -19.34
CA THR A 7 1.77 -6.70 -20.40
C THR A 7 2.23 -5.24 -20.45
N VAL A 8 3.37 -4.99 -21.11
CA VAL A 8 3.89 -3.62 -21.33
C VAL A 8 2.88 -2.70 -22.06
N GLU A 9 1.94 -3.28 -22.82
CA GLU A 9 0.88 -2.51 -23.48
C GLU A 9 -0.01 -1.74 -22.51
N HIS A 10 -0.13 -2.19 -21.26
CA HIS A 10 -0.93 -1.53 -20.22
C HIS A 10 -0.32 -0.19 -19.77
N TRP A 11 0.93 0.12 -20.14
CA TRP A 11 1.62 1.40 -19.90
C TRP A 11 1.77 2.29 -21.13
N GLN A 12 1.29 1.85 -22.29
CA GLN A 12 1.17 2.73 -23.45
C GLN A 12 0.30 3.95 -23.10
N PRO A 13 0.58 5.15 -23.66
CA PRO A 13 -0.31 6.30 -23.51
C PRO A 13 -1.77 5.90 -23.78
N LEU A 14 -2.72 6.41 -23.00
CA LEU A 14 -4.16 6.07 -23.14
C LEU A 14 -4.67 6.24 -24.59
N ARG A 15 -4.06 7.14 -25.34
CA ARG A 15 -4.34 7.46 -26.75
C ARG A 15 -3.95 6.34 -27.73
N THR A 16 -2.99 5.51 -27.36
CA THR A 16 -2.40 4.44 -28.19
C THR A 16 -2.78 3.04 -27.71
N GLN A 17 -3.52 2.93 -26.61
CA GLN A 17 -4.04 1.65 -26.11
C GLN A 17 -5.22 1.14 -26.94
N ARG A 18 -5.27 -0.18 -27.14
CA ARG A 18 -6.43 -0.86 -27.70
C ARG A 18 -7.63 -0.73 -26.75
N LEU A 19 -8.84 -0.60 -27.31
CA LEU A 19 -10.07 -0.41 -26.54
C LEU A 19 -10.31 -1.56 -25.54
N GLU A 20 -10.02 -2.81 -25.92
CA GLU A 20 -10.15 -3.96 -25.02
C GLU A 20 -9.22 -3.88 -23.78
N VAL A 21 -7.98 -3.41 -23.97
CA VAL A 21 -7.00 -3.26 -22.87
C VAL A 21 -7.43 -2.13 -21.93
N LEU A 22 -7.91 -1.03 -22.51
CA LEU A 22 -8.40 0.11 -21.73
C LEU A 22 -9.64 -0.27 -20.90
N ALA A 23 -10.59 -1.00 -21.50
CA ALA A 23 -11.78 -1.48 -20.80
C ALA A 23 -11.44 -2.46 -19.68
N SER A 24 -10.49 -3.38 -19.92
CA SER A 24 -9.97 -4.31 -18.90
C SER A 24 -9.35 -3.56 -17.71
N ASN A 25 -8.50 -2.57 -17.99
CA ASN A 25 -7.90 -1.71 -16.97
C ASN A 25 -8.95 -0.97 -16.14
N ALA A 26 -9.91 -0.33 -16.82
CA ALA A 26 -10.98 0.40 -16.15
C ALA A 26 -11.83 -0.53 -15.28
N ALA A 27 -12.18 -1.72 -15.76
CA ALA A 27 -12.94 -2.71 -14.99
C ALA A 27 -12.16 -3.21 -13.76
N PHE A 28 -10.86 -3.48 -13.91
CA PHE A 28 -10.04 -3.92 -12.78
C PHE A 28 -9.95 -2.85 -11.68
N TRP A 29 -9.60 -1.61 -12.05
CA TRP A 29 -9.40 -0.52 -11.09
C TRP A 29 -10.70 0.15 -10.59
N SER A 30 -11.85 -0.09 -11.24
CA SER A 30 -13.15 0.37 -10.73
C SER A 30 -13.81 -0.60 -9.75
N THR A 31 -13.23 -1.80 -9.58
CA THR A 31 -13.78 -2.84 -8.72
C THR A 31 -12.92 -3.05 -7.47
N VAL A 32 -13.19 -4.15 -6.75
CA VAL A 32 -12.45 -4.56 -5.56
C VAL A 32 -10.96 -4.77 -5.84
N GLY A 33 -10.58 -5.05 -7.10
CA GLY A 33 -9.18 -5.18 -7.53
C GLY A 33 -8.32 -3.93 -7.27
N SER A 34 -8.94 -2.74 -7.21
CA SER A 34 -8.24 -1.48 -6.91
C SER A 34 -7.66 -1.41 -5.51
N PHE A 35 -8.27 -2.13 -4.57
CA PHE A 35 -7.92 -2.07 -3.15
C PHE A 35 -8.03 -0.65 -2.53
N ALA A 36 -8.76 0.27 -3.17
CA ALA A 36 -8.83 1.67 -2.76
C ALA A 36 -9.53 1.87 -1.41
N LEU A 37 -10.68 1.20 -1.19
CA LEU A 37 -11.43 1.30 0.06
C LEU A 37 -10.61 0.83 1.28
N PRO A 38 -9.98 -0.37 1.27
CA PRO A 38 -9.07 -0.76 2.34
C PRO A 38 -7.95 0.24 2.61
N LEU A 39 -7.34 0.83 1.57
CA LEU A 39 -6.29 1.84 1.73
C LEU A 39 -6.80 3.12 2.38
N ILE A 40 -8.00 3.59 2.00
CA ILE A 40 -8.65 4.74 2.63
C ILE A 40 -8.92 4.45 4.12
N MET A 41 -9.40 3.25 4.44
CA MET A 41 -9.64 2.85 5.83
C MET A 41 -8.35 2.80 6.65
N ILE A 42 -7.26 2.26 6.09
CA ILE A 42 -5.94 2.27 6.74
C ILE A 42 -5.47 3.71 6.97
N GLY A 43 -5.60 4.59 5.99
CA GLY A 43 -5.26 6.01 6.13
C GLY A 43 -6.08 6.70 7.23
N ALA A 44 -7.40 6.49 7.25
CA ALA A 44 -8.29 7.00 8.29
C ALA A 44 -7.91 6.48 9.68
N LEU A 45 -7.57 5.18 9.79
CA LEU A 45 -7.11 4.56 11.03
C LEU A 45 -5.80 5.20 11.53
N VAL A 46 -4.84 5.44 10.63
CA VAL A 46 -3.57 6.09 10.97
C VAL A 46 -3.80 7.51 11.50
N VAL A 47 -4.66 8.29 10.82
CA VAL A 47 -5.02 9.65 11.26
C VAL A 47 -5.73 9.62 12.61
N TRP A 48 -6.68 8.70 12.79
CA TRP A 48 -7.41 8.54 14.04
C TRP A 48 -6.49 8.17 15.22
N LEU A 49 -5.57 7.21 15.02
CA LEU A 49 -4.56 6.85 16.03
C LEU A 49 -3.65 8.03 16.37
N GLY A 50 -3.24 8.80 15.35
CA GLY A 50 -2.45 10.02 15.52
C GLY A 50 -3.16 11.06 16.39
N GLY A 51 -4.45 11.31 16.12
CA GLY A 51 -5.27 12.24 16.91
C GLY A 51 -5.56 11.78 18.35
N LYS A 52 -5.44 10.47 18.63
CA LYS A 52 -5.61 9.89 19.97
C LYS A 52 -4.28 9.68 20.70
N HIS A 53 -3.14 10.07 20.12
CA HIS A 53 -1.79 9.77 20.62
C HIS A 53 -1.55 8.27 20.90
N LEU A 54 -2.28 7.41 20.20
CA LEU A 54 -2.14 5.96 20.29
C LEU A 54 -1.01 5.49 19.35
N PRO A 55 -0.29 4.42 19.73
CA PRO A 55 0.80 3.92 18.91
C PRO A 55 0.23 3.21 17.67
N LEU A 56 0.89 3.39 16.53
CA LEU A 56 0.57 2.71 15.30
C LEU A 56 1.00 1.23 15.41
N PRO A 57 0.08 0.27 15.20
CA PRO A 57 0.44 -1.14 15.20
C PRO A 57 1.39 -1.47 14.04
N SER A 58 2.54 -2.09 14.36
CA SER A 58 3.56 -2.44 13.36
C SER A 58 3.06 -3.44 12.32
N PHE A 59 2.12 -4.32 12.67
CA PHE A 59 1.56 -5.31 11.75
C PHE A 59 0.85 -4.66 10.56
N LEU A 60 0.32 -3.44 10.69
CA LEU A 60 -0.34 -2.74 9.58
C LEU A 60 0.64 -2.45 8.44
N GLY A 61 1.82 -1.92 8.78
CA GLY A 61 2.86 -1.62 7.79
C GLY A 61 3.40 -2.89 7.12
N TRP A 62 3.63 -3.96 7.89
CA TRP A 62 4.10 -5.24 7.35
C TRP A 62 3.06 -5.96 6.49
N SER A 63 1.80 -5.97 6.92
CA SER A 63 0.71 -6.59 6.15
C SER A 63 0.50 -5.85 4.83
N LEU A 64 0.53 -4.52 4.86
CA LEU A 64 0.44 -3.70 3.66
C LEU A 64 1.64 -3.95 2.72
N LEU A 65 2.86 -3.99 3.26
CA LEU A 65 4.05 -4.27 2.46
C LEU A 65 3.98 -5.64 1.80
N ALA A 66 3.62 -6.69 2.56
CA ALA A 66 3.49 -8.05 2.05
C ALA A 66 2.44 -8.11 0.93
N TRP A 67 1.28 -7.48 1.13
CA TRP A 67 0.23 -7.42 0.12
C TRP A 67 0.70 -6.71 -1.16
N ILE A 68 1.34 -5.55 -1.04
CA ILE A 68 1.85 -4.79 -2.18
C ILE A 68 2.91 -5.57 -2.94
N VAL A 69 3.83 -6.24 -2.24
CA VAL A 69 4.86 -7.05 -2.88
C VAL A 69 4.22 -8.20 -3.66
N VAL A 70 3.30 -8.95 -3.04
CA VAL A 70 2.57 -10.04 -3.72
C VAL A 70 1.80 -9.52 -4.93
N ALA A 71 1.05 -8.43 -4.78
CA ALA A 71 0.29 -7.82 -5.88
C ALA A 71 1.20 -7.31 -7.01
N SER A 72 2.36 -6.73 -6.68
CA SER A 72 3.33 -6.24 -7.66
C SER A 72 4.00 -7.37 -8.44
N LEU A 73 4.16 -8.54 -7.81
CA LEU A 73 4.71 -9.74 -8.46
C LEU A 73 3.67 -10.44 -9.35
N ILE A 74 2.40 -10.43 -8.95
CA ILE A 74 1.31 -11.02 -9.75
C ILE A 74 0.94 -10.11 -10.93
N ILE A 75 0.88 -8.80 -10.68
CA ILE A 75 0.49 -7.77 -11.66
C ILE A 75 1.76 -7.00 -12.01
N GLU A 76 2.63 -7.65 -12.79
CA GLU A 76 3.93 -7.14 -13.20
C GLU A 76 3.78 -5.80 -13.93
N VAL A 77 4.58 -4.78 -13.57
CA VAL A 77 4.46 -3.41 -14.10
C VAL A 77 3.06 -2.83 -13.81
N SER A 78 2.70 -2.59 -12.55
CA SER A 78 1.41 -1.98 -12.16
C SER A 78 1.61 -0.75 -11.27
N GLY A 79 0.51 -0.15 -10.79
CA GLY A 79 0.56 0.93 -9.80
C GLY A 79 0.93 0.46 -8.38
N PHE A 80 0.87 -0.84 -8.09
CA PHE A 80 1.09 -1.39 -6.74
C PHE A 80 2.46 -1.03 -6.12
N PRO A 81 3.59 -1.02 -6.85
CA PRO A 81 4.88 -0.64 -6.31
C PRO A 81 4.92 0.76 -5.65
N LEU A 82 4.02 1.69 -6.04
CA LEU A 82 3.90 3.00 -5.41
C LEU A 82 3.46 2.94 -3.94
N GLY A 83 2.88 1.83 -3.50
CA GLY A 83 2.55 1.60 -2.10
C GLY A 83 3.76 1.23 -1.23
N ILE A 84 4.89 0.80 -1.82
CA ILE A 84 6.06 0.34 -1.04
C ILE A 84 6.59 1.46 -0.13
N PRO A 85 6.82 2.70 -0.61
CA PRO A 85 7.21 3.81 0.26
C PRO A 85 6.22 4.07 1.41
N VAL A 86 4.91 3.95 1.14
CA VAL A 86 3.86 4.14 2.15
C VAL A 86 3.96 3.09 3.24
N ALA A 87 4.09 1.81 2.86
CA ALA A 87 4.23 0.72 3.82
C ALA A 87 5.51 0.84 4.65
N ILE A 88 6.64 1.23 4.02
CA ILE A 88 7.90 1.51 4.72
C ILE A 88 7.72 2.63 5.75
N CYS A 89 7.05 3.74 5.37
CA CYS A 89 6.76 4.84 6.30
C CYS A 89 5.94 4.37 7.51
N LEU A 90 4.93 3.51 7.31
CA LEU A 90 4.14 2.95 8.41
C LEU A 90 4.99 2.09 9.35
N VAL A 91 5.86 1.22 8.80
CA VAL A 91 6.77 0.38 9.61
C VAL A 91 7.74 1.25 10.40
N ILE A 92 8.36 2.24 9.77
CA ILE A 92 9.31 3.14 10.44
C ILE A 92 8.59 3.97 11.50
N GLY A 93 7.41 4.50 11.20
CA GLY A 93 6.60 5.27 12.14
C GLY A 93 6.25 4.48 13.40
N ALA A 94 5.77 3.24 13.22
CA ALA A 94 5.46 2.33 14.33
C ALA A 94 6.71 2.03 15.19
N ARG A 95 7.85 1.77 14.56
CA ARG A 95 9.12 1.52 15.29
C ARG A 95 9.57 2.74 16.10
N ARG A 96 9.52 3.93 15.50
CA ARG A 96 9.90 5.18 16.17
C ARG A 96 9.02 5.48 17.38
N GLN A 97 7.71 5.23 17.28
CA GLN A 97 6.79 5.42 18.40
C GLN A 97 7.05 4.42 19.54
N LYS A 98 7.38 3.17 19.23
CA LYS A 98 7.75 2.17 20.23
C LYS A 98 9.02 2.57 20.98
N LEU A 99 10.07 2.97 20.27
CA LEU A 99 11.33 3.43 20.88
C LEU A 99 11.12 4.65 21.77
N ARG A 100 10.35 5.65 21.30
CA ARG A 100 10.04 6.85 22.09
C ARG A 100 9.33 6.52 23.41
N ARG A 101 8.43 5.51 23.42
CA ARG A 101 7.76 5.08 24.66
C ARG A 101 8.75 4.48 25.66
N VAL A 102 9.63 3.59 25.21
CA VAL A 102 10.65 2.96 26.07
C VAL A 102 11.53 4.02 26.73
N THR A 103 12.04 4.99 25.96
CA THR A 103 12.89 6.06 26.51
C THR A 103 12.17 6.94 27.53
N LEU A 104 10.87 7.19 27.35
CA LEU A 104 10.08 7.97 28.32
C LEU A 104 9.82 7.20 29.62
N GLU A 105 9.62 5.88 29.52
CA GLU A 105 9.48 5.01 30.69
C GLU A 105 10.81 4.95 31.48
N GLU A 106 11.94 4.77 30.80
CA GLU A 106 13.28 4.79 31.39
C GLU A 106 13.63 6.12 32.09
N ALA A 107 13.23 7.26 31.50
CA ALA A 107 13.48 8.57 32.11
C ALA A 107 12.58 8.88 33.32
N SER A 108 11.50 8.11 33.51
CA SER A 108 10.55 8.27 34.62
C SER A 108 10.79 7.34 35.80
N ALA A 109 11.69 6.36 35.65
CA ALA A 109 12.08 5.38 36.65
C ALA A 109 13.32 5.85 37.44
#